data_AF-A0A1M7F5Q5-F1
#
_entry.id   AF-A0A1M7F5Q5-F1
#
_cell.length_a   1.000
_cell.length_b   1.000
_cell.length_c   1.000
_cell.angle_alpha   90.00
_cell.angle_beta   90.00
_cell.angle_gamma   90.00
#
_symmetry.space_group_name_H-M   'P 1'
#
loop_
_entity.id
_entity.type
_entity.pdbx_description
1 polymer ?
#
loop_
_entity_poly.entity_id
_entity_poly.type
_entity_poly.pdbx_seq_one_letter_code
_entity_poly.pdbx_strand_id
1 'polypeptide(L)'
;MGTDLLSKPQLKELVRRVIVSQGNAFIRELLRGTNVKIGATKEDFAANLDAAIDADELTQEKLEAWLAEVEGWGDQHLYLIEPPLIEPAVLAGGIAASVHASVLNASASLDFPQALELKHIALTDAGLSMVWHQGKAGWNRFKPKDFSLEEGLEHYRFDAYRQRLDRSVVRFEWRFVDAYCAVLIHRNPEIDHKAVFQDVRLTLTAIGCPDAHLQQIPLNQAVKVAASKGKGVHSTRFELDGGYVEMASTLAEGGIEAVEPVRMVLQAVDTGQFDRAQGMLHFAAEEHGTSRRIAVQVYGREGRLRIWAQCKREDIVRIVELLWAYNGAP
;
A
#
# COMPACT_ATOMS: atom_id res chain seq x y z
N MET A 1 9.04 4.62 28.34
CA MET A 1 8.12 4.83 29.48
C MET A 1 6.73 4.42 29.01
N GLY A 2 6.08 3.51 29.75
CA GLY A 2 4.64 3.17 29.69
C GLY A 2 3.98 2.99 28.33
N THR A 3 4.06 1.79 27.75
CA THR A 3 2.97 1.27 26.91
C THR A 3 1.76 1.09 27.81
N ASP A 4 0.78 2.01 27.75
CA ASP A 4 -0.50 1.78 28.40
C ASP A 4 -1.18 0.60 27.69
N LEU A 5 -1.14 -0.57 28.33
CA LEU A 5 -1.85 -1.76 27.90
C LEU A 5 -3.35 -1.42 27.84
N LEU A 6 -3.95 -1.59 26.68
CA LEU A 6 -5.38 -1.37 26.53
C LEU A 6 -6.16 -2.37 27.36
N SER A 7 -7.23 -1.91 27.99
CA SER A 7 -8.20 -2.81 28.61
C SER A 7 -8.87 -3.69 27.55
N LYS A 8 -9.32 -4.90 27.92
CA LYS A 8 -10.04 -5.80 27.00
C LYS A 8 -11.20 -5.11 26.26
N PRO A 9 -12.05 -4.27 26.89
CA PRO A 9 -13.08 -3.51 26.18
C PRO A 9 -12.55 -2.55 25.11
N GLN A 10 -11.45 -1.85 25.39
CA GLN A 10 -10.81 -0.94 24.43
C GLN A 10 -10.21 -1.73 23.25
N LEU A 11 -9.57 -2.87 23.53
CA LEU A 11 -9.01 -3.75 22.51
C LEU A 11 -10.11 -4.32 21.59
N LYS A 12 -11.26 -4.73 22.15
CA LYS A 12 -12.41 -5.21 21.36
C LYS A 12 -12.99 -4.14 20.44
N GLU A 13 -13.21 -2.93 20.97
CA GLU A 13 -13.74 -1.82 20.17
C GLU A 13 -12.79 -1.45 19.03
N LEU A 14 -11.50 -1.41 19.31
CA LEU A 14 -10.47 -1.21 18.30
C LEU A 14 -10.53 -2.26 17.20
N VAL A 15 -10.52 -3.53 17.60
CA VAL A 15 -10.53 -4.68 16.71
C VAL A 15 -11.74 -4.59 15.79
N ARG A 16 -12.92 -4.28 16.31
CA ARG A 16 -14.12 -4.02 15.50
C ARG A 16 -13.94 -2.90 14.48
N ARG A 17 -13.32 -1.78 14.86
CA ARG A 17 -13.09 -0.64 13.95
C ARG A 17 -12.08 -0.98 12.84
N VAL A 18 -10.99 -1.67 13.17
CA VAL A 18 -9.93 -2.01 12.20
C VAL A 18 -10.32 -3.18 11.30
N ILE A 19 -10.97 -4.24 11.81
CA ILE A 19 -11.42 -5.40 11.02
C ILE A 19 -12.37 -5.00 9.88
N VAL A 20 -13.23 -4.01 10.09
CA VAL A 20 -14.24 -3.63 9.08
C VAL A 20 -13.57 -3.13 7.80
N SER A 21 -12.37 -2.54 7.89
CA SER A 21 -11.59 -2.10 6.73
C SER A 21 -10.72 -3.21 6.13
N GLN A 22 -10.32 -4.24 6.91
CA GLN A 22 -9.45 -5.31 6.41
C GLN A 22 -10.19 -6.36 5.56
N GLY A 23 -9.49 -6.96 4.59
CA GLY A 23 -10.01 -8.07 3.79
C GLY A 23 -10.28 -9.34 4.60
N ASN A 24 -11.36 -10.07 4.26
CA ASN A 24 -11.76 -11.30 4.98
C ASN A 24 -10.66 -12.36 5.04
N ALA A 25 -9.84 -12.47 3.99
CA ALA A 25 -8.73 -13.45 3.96
C ALA A 25 -7.71 -13.20 5.08
N PHE A 26 -7.34 -11.93 5.34
CA PHE A 26 -6.39 -11.56 6.37
C PHE A 26 -6.94 -11.77 7.78
N ILE A 27 -8.24 -11.51 7.96
CA ILE A 27 -8.91 -11.74 9.25
C ILE A 27 -8.98 -13.24 9.57
N ARG A 28 -9.26 -14.07 8.55
CA ARG A 28 -9.20 -15.53 8.70
C ARG A 28 -7.79 -16.01 9.03
N GLU A 29 -6.77 -15.38 8.47
CA GLU A 29 -5.37 -15.69 8.80
C GLU A 29 -5.03 -15.36 10.26
N LEU A 30 -5.43 -14.19 10.75
CA LEU A 30 -5.27 -13.82 12.16
C LEU A 30 -5.94 -14.85 13.09
N LEU A 31 -7.17 -15.27 12.75
CA LEU A 31 -7.92 -16.26 13.51
C LEU A 31 -7.36 -17.69 13.41
N ARG A 32 -6.61 -18.05 12.36
CA ARG A 32 -5.94 -19.37 12.29
C ARG A 32 -4.83 -19.51 13.33
N GLY A 33 -4.27 -18.40 13.79
CA GLY A 33 -3.30 -18.37 14.88
C GLY A 33 -3.93 -18.50 16.27
N THR A 34 -5.26 -18.60 16.37
CA THR A 34 -6.00 -18.79 17.62
C THR A 34 -6.79 -20.10 17.58
N ASN A 35 -7.26 -20.60 18.72
CA ASN A 35 -8.10 -21.81 18.79
C ASN A 35 -9.58 -21.52 18.48
N VAL A 36 -9.90 -20.31 18.02
CA VAL A 36 -11.27 -19.87 17.79
C VAL A 36 -11.76 -20.29 16.40
N LYS A 37 -13.03 -20.68 16.29
CA LYS A 37 -13.64 -21.09 15.02
C LYS A 37 -13.59 -19.95 13.99
N ILE A 38 -13.28 -20.29 12.74
CA ILE A 38 -13.25 -19.33 11.64
C ILE A 38 -14.68 -19.18 11.08
N GLY A 39 -15.29 -18.02 11.31
CA GLY A 39 -16.60 -17.66 10.77
C GLY A 39 -16.64 -17.41 9.25
N ALA A 40 -17.84 -17.22 8.71
CA ALA A 40 -18.07 -16.91 7.30
C ALA A 40 -18.38 -15.43 7.05
N THR A 41 -19.00 -14.75 8.03
CA THR A 41 -19.46 -13.36 7.95
C THR A 41 -18.59 -12.40 8.75
N LYS A 42 -18.77 -11.08 8.54
CA LYS A 42 -18.04 -10.04 9.30
C LYS A 42 -18.48 -10.02 10.77
N GLU A 43 -19.75 -10.30 11.01
CA GLU A 43 -20.35 -10.45 12.33
C GLU A 43 -19.74 -11.65 13.06
N ASP A 44 -19.58 -12.79 12.38
CA ASP A 44 -18.89 -13.95 12.95
C ASP A 44 -17.43 -13.61 13.28
N PHE A 45 -16.73 -12.90 12.38
CA PHE A 45 -15.34 -12.52 12.65
C PHE A 45 -15.22 -11.62 13.88
N ALA A 46 -16.11 -10.63 14.04
CA ALA A 46 -16.12 -9.77 15.22
C ALA A 46 -16.35 -10.56 16.51
N ALA A 47 -17.33 -11.47 16.52
CA ALA A 47 -17.62 -12.32 17.68
C ALA A 47 -16.46 -13.27 18.03
N ASN A 48 -15.83 -13.88 17.02
CA ASN A 48 -14.69 -14.77 17.21
C ASN A 48 -13.45 -14.02 17.73
N LEU A 49 -13.24 -12.78 17.28
CA LEU A 49 -12.12 -11.97 17.75
C LEU A 49 -12.35 -11.45 19.17
N ASP A 50 -13.59 -11.07 19.52
CA ASP A 50 -13.95 -10.78 20.91
C ASP A 50 -13.69 -11.98 21.83
N ALA A 51 -14.04 -13.19 21.40
CA ALA A 51 -13.78 -14.42 22.14
C ALA A 51 -12.28 -14.73 22.28
N ALA A 52 -11.48 -14.51 21.24
CA ALA A 52 -10.03 -14.67 21.28
C ALA A 52 -9.37 -13.69 22.26
N ILE A 53 -9.87 -12.46 22.35
CA ILE A 53 -9.40 -11.45 23.32
C ILE A 53 -9.80 -11.86 24.74
N ASP A 54 -11.02 -12.33 24.95
CA ASP A 54 -11.48 -12.78 26.27
C ASP A 54 -10.64 -13.94 26.80
N ALA A 55 -10.28 -14.88 25.92
CA ALA A 55 -9.46 -16.04 26.21
C ALA A 55 -7.94 -15.74 26.29
N ASP A 56 -7.53 -14.47 26.12
CA ASP A 56 -6.11 -14.04 26.07
C ASP A 56 -5.28 -14.72 24.95
N GLU A 57 -5.95 -15.31 23.95
CA GLU A 57 -5.31 -15.89 22.77
C GLU A 57 -4.87 -14.82 21.76
N LEU A 58 -5.62 -13.72 21.69
CA LEU A 58 -5.30 -12.52 20.91
C LEU A 58 -4.95 -11.36 21.86
N THR A 59 -3.66 -11.15 22.08
CA THR A 59 -3.13 -10.03 22.87
C THR A 59 -2.96 -8.78 22.00
N GLN A 60 -2.81 -7.62 22.65
CA GLN A 60 -2.50 -6.36 21.96
C GLN A 60 -1.22 -6.48 21.09
N GLU A 61 -0.16 -7.08 21.62
CA GLU A 61 1.11 -7.29 20.91
C GLU A 61 0.93 -8.12 19.62
N LYS A 62 0.16 -9.21 19.68
CA LYS A 62 -0.14 -10.04 18.50
C LYS A 62 -0.94 -9.27 17.46
N LEU A 63 -1.90 -8.46 17.89
CA LEU A 63 -2.67 -7.62 16.99
C LEU A 63 -1.81 -6.56 16.33
N GLU A 64 -0.95 -5.86 17.08
CA GLU A 64 -0.04 -4.84 16.56
C GLU A 64 0.95 -5.43 15.56
N ALA A 65 1.53 -6.61 15.87
CA ALA A 65 2.41 -7.33 14.96
C ALA A 65 1.69 -7.72 13.66
N TRP A 66 0.45 -8.19 13.74
CA TRP A 66 -0.35 -8.50 12.57
C TRP A 66 -0.69 -7.25 11.75
N LEU A 67 -1.09 -6.15 12.40
CA LEU A 67 -1.38 -4.88 11.72
C LEU A 67 -0.16 -4.32 10.99
N ALA A 68 1.04 -4.47 11.56
CA ALA A 68 2.28 -4.09 10.90
C ALA A 68 2.51 -4.81 9.56
N GLU A 69 1.97 -6.03 9.41
CA GLU A 69 2.13 -6.86 8.21
C GLU A 69 1.04 -6.67 7.14
N VAL A 70 -0.18 -6.24 7.54
CA VAL A 70 -1.33 -6.17 6.63
C VAL A 70 -1.94 -4.78 6.45
N GLU A 71 -1.80 -3.91 7.45
CA GLU A 71 -2.52 -2.64 7.45
C GLU A 71 -1.78 -1.60 6.61
N GLY A 72 -2.49 -1.04 5.63
CA GLY A 72 -1.91 -0.06 4.72
C GLY A 72 -0.85 -0.65 3.79
N TRP A 73 -0.86 -1.98 3.58
CA TRP A 73 -0.06 -2.66 2.57
C TRP A 73 -0.96 -3.09 1.41
N GLY A 74 -0.64 -2.63 0.21
CA GLY A 74 -1.47 -2.84 -0.97
C GLY A 74 -2.72 -1.94 -0.99
N ASP A 75 -3.48 -2.00 -2.09
CA ASP A 75 -4.52 -1.01 -2.46
C ASP A 75 -4.02 0.43 -2.24
N GLN A 76 -2.87 0.75 -2.83
CA GLN A 76 -2.10 1.95 -2.51
C GLN A 76 -1.36 2.48 -3.72
N HIS A 77 -0.92 3.73 -3.59
CA HIS A 77 0.12 4.32 -4.42
C HIS A 77 1.48 4.15 -3.74
N LEU A 78 2.52 3.84 -4.52
CA LEU A 78 3.89 3.75 -4.03
C LEU A 78 4.81 4.57 -4.94
N TYR A 79 5.71 5.32 -4.33
CA TYR A 79 6.69 6.15 -5.03
C TYR A 79 8.09 5.74 -4.60
N LEU A 80 8.98 5.52 -5.56
CA LEU A 80 10.40 5.35 -5.26
C LEU A 80 11.08 6.71 -5.37
N ILE A 81 11.86 7.05 -4.35
CA ILE A 81 12.56 8.33 -4.26
C ILE A 81 14.03 8.11 -3.91
N GLU A 82 14.86 9.09 -4.24
CA GLU A 82 16.26 9.10 -3.86
C GLU A 82 16.42 9.17 -2.33
N PRO A 83 17.36 8.41 -1.75
CA PRO A 83 17.62 8.48 -0.31
C PRO A 83 18.11 9.85 0.13
N PRO A 84 17.74 10.32 1.34
CA PRO A 84 18.31 11.52 1.92
C PRO A 84 19.84 11.40 2.07
N LEU A 85 20.57 12.47 1.76
CA LEU A 85 22.03 12.54 1.91
C LEU A 85 22.41 12.78 3.38
N ILE A 86 22.36 11.72 4.19
CA ILE A 86 22.70 11.74 5.61
C ILE A 86 23.35 10.43 6.04
N GLU A 87 24.28 10.48 6.99
CA GLU A 87 24.81 9.27 7.62
C GLU A 87 23.77 8.66 8.57
N PRO A 88 23.36 7.38 8.39
CA PRO A 88 22.33 6.77 9.24
C PRO A 88 22.61 6.84 10.76
N ALA A 89 23.88 6.83 11.14
CA ALA A 89 24.32 6.89 12.54
C ALA A 89 23.84 8.16 13.28
N VAL A 90 23.56 9.26 12.57
CA VAL A 90 23.14 10.52 13.20
C VAL A 90 21.62 10.60 13.42
N LEU A 91 20.84 9.72 12.77
CA LEU A 91 19.38 9.74 12.84
C LEU A 91 18.86 9.50 14.26
N ALA A 92 19.50 8.62 15.04
CA ALA A 92 19.07 8.35 16.41
C ALA A 92 19.13 9.61 17.30
N GLY A 93 20.22 10.38 17.18
CA GLY A 93 20.38 11.66 17.88
C GLY A 93 19.41 12.72 17.35
N GLY A 94 19.22 12.80 16.04
CA GLY A 94 18.27 13.71 15.40
C GLY A 94 16.82 13.47 15.82
N ILE A 95 16.38 12.21 15.85
CA ILE A 95 15.03 11.86 16.32
C ILE A 95 14.85 12.22 17.79
N ALA A 96 15.81 11.88 18.65
CA ALA A 96 15.74 12.17 20.08
C ALA A 96 15.69 13.67 20.40
N ALA A 97 16.32 14.51 19.56
CA ALA A 97 16.28 15.97 19.67
C ALA A 97 15.04 16.61 19.01
N SER A 98 14.28 15.84 18.22
CA SER A 98 13.13 16.34 17.47
C SER A 98 11.83 16.33 18.28
N VAL A 99 10.81 17.02 17.76
CA VAL A 99 9.44 16.95 18.27
C VAL A 99 8.81 15.55 18.15
N HIS A 100 9.45 14.63 17.41
CA HIS A 100 8.99 13.27 17.17
C HIS A 100 9.63 12.23 18.08
N ALA A 101 10.42 12.64 19.08
CA ALA A 101 11.07 11.73 20.03
C ALA A 101 10.07 10.79 20.74
N SER A 102 8.84 11.26 20.99
CA SER A 102 7.79 10.48 21.66
C SER A 102 7.20 9.34 20.80
N VAL A 103 7.34 9.41 19.48
CA VAL A 103 6.82 8.38 18.56
C VAL A 103 7.90 7.40 18.09
N LEU A 104 9.14 7.55 18.55
CA LEU A 104 10.23 6.60 18.31
C LEU A 104 9.97 5.28 19.04
N ASN A 105 9.87 4.20 18.28
CA ASN A 105 9.55 2.84 18.73
C ASN A 105 8.28 2.79 19.59
N ALA A 106 7.38 3.76 19.43
CA ALA A 106 6.07 3.73 20.06
C ALA A 106 5.26 2.55 19.50
N SER A 107 4.35 1.97 20.29
CA SER A 107 3.40 1.00 19.74
C SER A 107 2.63 1.58 18.57
N ALA A 108 2.15 0.72 17.68
CA ALA A 108 1.35 1.15 16.54
C ALA A 108 0.14 1.94 17.07
N SER A 109 0.08 3.25 16.79
CA SER A 109 -1.03 4.07 17.25
C SER A 109 -2.34 3.49 16.73
N LEU A 110 -3.31 3.42 17.62
CA LEU A 110 -4.63 2.86 17.38
C LEU A 110 -5.67 3.96 17.11
N ASP A 111 -5.18 5.19 16.96
CA ASP A 111 -5.99 6.37 16.75
C ASP A 111 -6.44 6.50 15.30
N PHE A 112 -7.50 7.27 15.13
CA PHE A 112 -8.08 7.70 13.85
C PHE A 112 -8.06 9.24 13.81
N PRO A 113 -6.87 9.86 13.69
CA PRO A 113 -6.73 11.31 13.74
C PRO A 113 -7.41 11.98 12.54
N GLN A 114 -8.00 13.17 12.71
CA GLN A 114 -8.70 13.85 11.60
C GLN A 114 -7.72 14.34 10.52
N ALA A 115 -6.53 14.79 10.95
CA ALA A 115 -5.42 15.16 10.08
C ALA A 115 -4.42 14.01 9.92
N LEU A 116 -3.54 14.11 8.92
CA LEU A 116 -2.42 13.20 8.78
C LEU A 116 -1.42 13.47 9.91
N GLU A 117 -1.26 12.51 10.81
CA GLU A 117 -0.38 12.64 11.98
C GLU A 117 0.67 11.55 11.99
N LEU A 118 1.93 11.91 12.23
CA LEU A 118 2.99 10.93 12.44
C LEU A 118 2.75 10.21 13.76
N LYS A 119 2.64 8.89 13.69
CA LYS A 119 2.29 8.06 14.84
C LYS A 119 3.40 7.11 15.27
N HIS A 120 4.31 6.78 14.37
CA HIS A 120 5.34 5.80 14.65
C HIS A 120 6.59 6.07 13.82
N ILE A 121 7.76 5.97 14.48
CA ILE A 121 9.07 5.89 13.84
C ILE A 121 9.74 4.62 14.35
N ALA A 122 10.17 3.74 13.45
CA ALA A 122 11.07 2.63 13.77
C ALA A 122 12.44 2.92 13.15
N LEU A 123 13.47 2.98 13.99
CA LEU A 123 14.86 3.08 13.56
C LEU A 123 15.61 1.83 14.04
N THR A 124 16.22 1.13 13.09
CA THR A 124 17.05 -0.07 13.31
C THR A 124 18.36 0.08 12.56
N ASP A 125 19.33 -0.80 12.82
CA ASP A 125 20.59 -0.83 12.05
C ASP A 125 20.38 -1.10 10.55
N ALA A 126 19.24 -1.68 10.17
CA ALA A 126 18.91 -2.02 8.80
C ALA A 126 18.15 -0.91 8.04
N GLY A 127 17.52 0.03 8.75
CA GLY A 127 16.69 1.03 8.10
C GLY A 127 15.82 1.88 9.03
N LEU A 128 15.11 2.81 8.39
CA LEU A 128 14.16 3.75 8.96
C LEU A 128 12.76 3.51 8.37
N SER A 129 11.76 3.35 9.23
CA SER A 129 10.35 3.30 8.86
C SER A 129 9.59 4.38 9.61
N MET A 130 8.70 5.10 8.93
CA MET A 130 7.84 6.11 9.52
C MET A 130 6.41 5.92 9.05
N VAL A 131 5.45 6.05 9.96
CA VAL A 131 4.04 5.78 9.70
C VAL A 131 3.17 6.92 10.16
N TRP A 132 2.38 7.45 9.24
CA TRP A 132 1.35 8.44 9.52
C TRP A 132 -0.02 7.79 9.37
N HIS A 133 -0.94 8.19 10.25
CA HIS A 133 -2.33 7.79 10.19
C HIS A 133 -3.23 8.99 9.90
N GLN A 134 -4.31 8.73 9.19
CA GLN A 134 -5.44 9.64 9.05
C GLN A 134 -6.73 8.82 9.14
N GLY A 135 -7.52 9.08 10.17
CA GLY A 135 -8.88 8.57 10.31
C GLY A 135 -9.85 9.35 9.45
N LYS A 136 -10.74 8.65 8.76
CA LYS A 136 -11.78 9.29 7.98
C LYS A 136 -13.04 8.45 7.89
N ALA A 137 -14.19 9.12 7.99
CA ALA A 137 -15.46 8.51 7.64
C ALA A 137 -15.64 8.51 6.11
N GLY A 138 -15.61 7.32 5.50
CA GLY A 138 -15.92 7.12 4.08
C GLY A 138 -17.34 6.57 3.90
N TRP A 139 -18.04 7.03 2.87
CA TRP A 139 -19.30 6.44 2.44
C TRP A 139 -19.05 5.53 1.23
N ASN A 140 -19.19 4.23 1.44
CA ASN A 140 -19.03 3.23 0.39
C ASN A 140 -20.39 2.78 -0.13
N ARG A 141 -20.54 2.76 -1.46
CA ARG A 141 -21.78 2.29 -2.11
C ARG A 141 -22.07 0.85 -1.67
N PHE A 142 -23.28 0.60 -1.17
CA PHE A 142 -23.69 -0.72 -0.68
C PHE A 142 -24.92 -1.22 -1.43
N LYS A 143 -24.68 -1.67 -2.67
CA LYS A 143 -25.71 -2.13 -3.60
C LYS A 143 -26.74 -3.12 -3.02
N PRO A 144 -26.37 -4.07 -2.13
CA PRO A 144 -27.35 -5.01 -1.58
C PRO A 144 -28.48 -4.39 -0.76
N LYS A 145 -28.37 -3.13 -0.32
CA LYS A 145 -29.43 -2.41 0.40
C LYS A 145 -30.17 -1.37 -0.46
N ASP A 146 -29.96 -1.39 -1.76
CA ASP A 146 -30.69 -0.52 -2.67
C ASP A 146 -32.14 -0.93 -2.75
N PHE A 147 -32.99 0.06 -2.96
CA PHE A 147 -34.36 -0.18 -3.32
C PHE A 147 -34.87 0.94 -4.22
N SER A 148 -35.94 0.65 -4.94
CA SER A 148 -36.69 1.63 -5.70
C SER A 148 -38.12 1.67 -5.21
N LEU A 149 -38.79 2.79 -5.44
CA LEU A 149 -40.16 3.01 -5.04
C LEU A 149 -40.91 3.69 -6.19
N GLU A 150 -42.11 3.20 -6.51
CA GLU A 150 -43.01 3.84 -7.47
C GLU A 150 -44.11 4.60 -6.72
N GLU A 151 -44.22 5.89 -6.99
CA GLU A 151 -45.21 6.80 -6.41
C GLU A 151 -45.99 7.49 -7.53
N GLY A 152 -47.19 7.00 -7.82
CA GLY A 152 -48.03 7.51 -8.91
C GLY A 152 -47.40 7.28 -10.29
N LEU A 153 -46.95 8.35 -10.94
CA LEU A 153 -46.25 8.32 -12.24
C LEU A 153 -44.72 8.45 -12.08
N GLU A 154 -44.23 8.56 -10.85
CA GLU A 154 -42.82 8.81 -10.56
C GLU A 154 -42.12 7.54 -10.05
N HIS A 155 -40.85 7.39 -10.42
CA HIS A 155 -40.01 6.27 -10.01
C HIS A 155 -38.76 6.80 -9.31
N TYR A 156 -38.64 6.47 -8.02
CA TYR A 156 -37.54 6.88 -7.15
C TYR A 156 -36.56 5.73 -6.97
N ARG A 157 -35.26 6.01 -7.08
CA ARG A 157 -34.17 5.06 -6.75
C ARG A 157 -33.44 5.52 -5.51
N PHE A 158 -33.41 4.68 -4.48
CA PHE A 158 -32.68 4.91 -3.24
C PHE A 158 -31.38 4.12 -3.25
N ASP A 159 -30.30 4.85 -3.43
CA ASP A 159 -28.94 4.31 -3.43
C ASP A 159 -28.41 4.20 -2.00
N ALA A 160 -28.18 2.99 -1.49
CA ALA A 160 -27.66 2.80 -0.14
C ALA A 160 -26.13 3.03 -0.08
N TYR A 161 -25.71 3.76 0.95
CA TYR A 161 -24.29 3.96 1.28
C TYR A 161 -24.03 3.51 2.70
N ARG A 162 -22.87 2.87 2.91
CA ARG A 162 -22.40 2.45 4.23
C ARG A 162 -21.30 3.38 4.69
N GLN A 163 -21.52 4.08 5.79
CA GLN A 163 -20.46 4.82 6.47
C GLN A 163 -19.50 3.83 7.10
N ARG A 164 -18.22 3.97 6.81
CA ARG A 164 -17.12 3.26 7.47
C ARG A 164 -16.16 4.29 8.01
N LEU A 165 -15.66 4.08 9.22
CA LEU A 165 -14.48 4.81 9.66
C LEU A 165 -13.28 4.02 9.19
N ASP A 166 -12.64 4.50 8.13
CA ASP A 166 -11.45 3.89 7.58
C ASP A 166 -10.23 4.65 8.11
N ARG A 167 -9.17 3.90 8.44
CA ARG A 167 -7.86 4.46 8.74
C ARG A 167 -7.02 4.39 7.48
N SER A 168 -6.62 5.54 6.98
CA SER A 168 -5.63 5.63 5.92
C SER A 168 -4.25 5.66 6.54
N VAL A 169 -3.32 4.95 5.89
CA VAL A 169 -1.94 4.83 6.32
C VAL A 169 -1.04 5.40 5.23
N VAL A 170 -0.10 6.22 5.64
CA VAL A 170 1.04 6.65 4.82
C VAL A 170 2.29 6.09 5.46
N ARG A 171 3.20 5.55 4.65
CA ARG A 171 4.49 5.03 5.12
C ARG A 171 5.64 5.65 4.35
N PHE A 172 6.73 5.91 5.05
CA PHE A 172 8.05 6.10 4.47
C PHE A 172 8.90 4.92 4.93
N GLU A 173 9.52 4.23 3.98
CA GLU A 173 10.37 3.07 4.22
C GLU A 173 11.73 3.31 3.56
N TRP A 174 12.81 3.20 4.35
CA TRP A 174 14.17 3.29 3.87
C TRP A 174 15.01 2.18 4.46
N ARG A 175 15.35 1.19 3.64
CA ARG A 175 16.39 0.21 3.96
C ARG A 175 17.74 0.84 3.60
N PHE A 176 18.67 0.91 4.54
CA PHE A 176 19.96 1.59 4.30
C PHE A 176 20.83 0.90 3.26
N VAL A 177 20.53 -0.36 2.92
CA VAL A 177 21.18 -1.12 1.85
C VAL A 177 20.64 -0.81 0.45
N ASP A 178 19.44 -0.22 0.36
CA ASP A 178 18.78 0.05 -0.91
C ASP A 178 19.17 1.44 -1.43
N ALA A 179 19.30 1.57 -2.75
CA ALA A 179 19.59 2.84 -3.42
C ALA A 179 18.35 3.75 -3.59
N TYR A 180 17.27 3.46 -2.87
CA TYR A 180 16.00 4.17 -2.91
C TYR A 180 15.31 4.15 -1.54
N CYS A 181 14.38 5.07 -1.34
CA CYS A 181 13.33 4.98 -0.32
C CYS A 181 11.97 4.80 -1.00
N ALA A 182 10.99 4.31 -0.25
CA ALA A 182 9.62 4.18 -0.70
C ALA A 182 8.68 5.07 0.12
N VAL A 183 7.82 5.83 -0.56
CA VAL A 183 6.66 6.50 0.06
C VAL A 183 5.41 5.79 -0.40
N LEU A 184 4.67 5.22 0.55
CA LEU A 184 3.46 4.45 0.32
C LEU A 184 2.27 5.24 0.84
N ILE A 185 1.28 5.45 -0.01
CA ILE A 185 0.09 6.24 0.28
C ILE A 185 -1.13 5.35 0.03
N HIS A 186 -1.83 4.96 1.10
CA HIS A 186 -3.04 4.18 0.97
C HIS A 186 -4.06 4.89 0.06
N ARG A 187 -4.81 4.12 -0.73
CA ARG A 187 -5.69 4.67 -1.76
C ARG A 187 -6.92 5.33 -1.15
N ASN A 188 -6.78 6.61 -0.83
CA ASN A 188 -7.85 7.49 -0.41
C ASN A 188 -7.82 8.75 -1.30
N PRO A 189 -8.86 9.00 -2.11
CA PRO A 189 -8.86 10.09 -3.09
C PRO A 189 -8.80 11.49 -2.46
N GLU A 190 -9.04 11.62 -1.16
CA GLU A 190 -8.92 12.89 -0.45
C GLU A 190 -7.53 13.11 0.18
N ILE A 191 -6.64 12.11 0.13
CA ILE A 191 -5.24 12.35 0.48
C ILE A 191 -4.58 13.09 -0.66
N ASP A 192 -4.16 14.33 -0.41
CA ASP A 192 -3.32 15.06 -1.34
C ASP A 192 -1.88 14.55 -1.24
N HIS A 193 -1.43 13.90 -2.31
CA HIS A 193 -0.07 13.36 -2.39
C HIS A 193 0.99 14.45 -2.24
N LYS A 194 0.74 15.69 -2.69
CA LYS A 194 1.71 16.79 -2.52
C LYS A 194 1.86 17.16 -1.05
N ALA A 195 0.75 17.24 -0.32
CA ALA A 195 0.75 17.48 1.12
C ALA A 195 1.49 16.35 1.85
N VAL A 196 1.25 15.08 1.47
CA VAL A 196 1.98 13.94 2.04
C VAL A 196 3.50 14.07 1.84
N PHE A 197 3.95 14.36 0.62
CA PHE A 197 5.38 14.54 0.35
C PHE A 197 5.99 15.70 1.12
N GLN A 198 5.22 16.77 1.34
CA GLN A 198 5.64 17.89 2.18
C GLN A 198 5.77 17.46 3.65
N ASP A 199 4.81 16.72 4.20
CA ASP A 199 4.86 16.23 5.58
C ASP A 199 6.04 15.26 5.79
N VAL A 200 6.27 14.34 4.85
CA VAL A 200 7.43 13.43 4.89
C VAL A 200 8.74 14.22 4.88
N ARG A 201 8.87 15.22 3.99
CA ARG A 201 10.06 16.08 3.94
C ARG A 201 10.26 16.82 5.27
N LEU A 202 9.22 17.46 5.80
CA LEU A 202 9.31 18.23 7.04
C LEU A 202 9.71 17.33 8.23
N THR A 203 9.16 16.11 8.30
CA THR A 203 9.56 15.13 9.32
C THR A 203 11.03 14.70 9.13
N LEU A 204 11.47 14.42 7.91
CA LEU A 204 12.88 14.09 7.62
C LEU A 204 13.82 15.23 8.04
N THR A 205 13.48 16.47 7.70
CA THR A 205 14.24 17.66 8.12
C THR A 205 14.29 17.79 9.64
N ALA A 206 13.15 17.57 10.33
CA ALA A 206 13.07 17.66 11.78
C ALA A 206 13.96 16.62 12.50
N ILE A 207 14.23 15.48 11.87
CA ILE A 207 15.11 14.43 12.42
C ILE A 207 16.56 14.53 11.92
N GLY A 208 16.92 15.63 11.24
CA GLY A 208 18.29 15.96 10.86
C GLY A 208 18.68 15.71 9.41
N CYS A 209 17.75 15.26 8.55
CA CYS A 209 18.01 15.16 7.11
C CYS A 209 18.12 16.56 6.47
N PRO A 210 18.87 16.71 5.37
CA PRO A 210 18.89 17.95 4.62
C PRO A 210 17.48 18.35 4.15
N ASP A 211 17.17 19.65 4.21
CA ASP A 211 15.91 20.19 3.70
C ASP A 211 15.93 20.24 2.16
N ALA A 212 15.81 19.08 1.53
CA ALA A 212 15.83 18.88 0.10
C ALA A 212 14.48 18.38 -0.42
N HIS A 213 14.19 18.69 -1.68
CA HIS A 213 13.04 18.10 -2.36
C HIS A 213 13.24 16.59 -2.55
N LEU A 214 12.21 15.81 -2.22
CA LEU A 214 12.20 14.37 -2.45
C LEU A 214 12.13 14.11 -3.96
N GLN A 215 13.22 13.63 -4.55
CA GLN A 215 13.30 13.36 -5.97
C GLN A 215 12.77 11.96 -6.28
N GLN A 216 11.77 11.87 -7.15
CA GLN A 216 11.21 10.59 -7.59
C GLN A 216 12.12 9.93 -8.62
N ILE A 217 12.34 8.63 -8.46
CA ILE A 217 13.16 7.83 -9.38
C ILE A 217 12.26 7.30 -10.51
N PRO A 218 12.52 7.66 -11.78
CA PRO A 218 11.74 7.14 -12.89
C PRO A 218 11.89 5.62 -13.05
N LEU A 219 10.78 4.96 -13.40
CA LEU A 219 10.66 3.52 -13.63
C LEU A 219 10.41 3.18 -15.10
N ASN A 220 10.81 4.07 -16.02
CA ASN A 220 10.62 3.85 -17.46
C ASN A 220 11.31 2.56 -17.93
N GLN A 221 12.54 2.32 -17.48
CA GLN A 221 13.31 1.14 -17.86
C GLN A 221 12.66 -0.13 -17.32
N ALA A 222 12.15 -0.09 -16.08
CA ALA A 222 11.40 -1.22 -15.51
C ALA A 222 10.21 -1.63 -16.39
N VAL A 223 9.45 -0.66 -16.91
CA VAL A 223 8.31 -0.94 -17.83
C VAL A 223 8.80 -1.54 -19.15
N LYS A 224 9.85 -0.97 -19.76
CA LYS A 224 10.41 -1.45 -21.04
C LYS A 224 10.95 -2.88 -20.94
N VAL A 225 11.70 -3.15 -19.88
CA VAL A 225 12.26 -4.48 -19.59
C VAL A 225 11.16 -5.48 -19.28
N ALA A 226 10.18 -5.10 -18.47
CA ALA A 226 9.06 -5.98 -18.18
C ALA A 226 8.24 -6.29 -19.44
N ALA A 227 7.98 -5.31 -20.31
CA ALA A 227 7.27 -5.53 -21.56
C ALA A 227 7.96 -6.58 -22.43
N SER A 228 9.29 -6.47 -22.57
CA SER A 228 10.08 -7.27 -23.50
C SER A 228 10.47 -8.65 -22.94
N LYS A 229 10.71 -8.75 -21.64
CA LYS A 229 11.27 -9.95 -20.98
C LYS A 229 10.37 -10.54 -19.89
N GLY A 230 9.41 -9.77 -19.39
CA GLY A 230 8.53 -10.17 -18.30
C GLY A 230 7.36 -11.02 -18.78
N LYS A 231 7.02 -12.05 -18.00
CA LYS A 231 5.75 -12.76 -18.14
C LYS A 231 4.65 -12.02 -17.38
N GLY A 232 3.42 -12.09 -17.87
CA GLY A 232 2.28 -11.50 -17.16
C GLY A 232 2.13 -9.98 -17.32
N VAL A 233 2.77 -9.37 -18.31
CA VAL A 233 2.49 -7.97 -18.67
C VAL A 233 1.21 -7.91 -19.48
N HIS A 234 0.15 -7.32 -18.93
CA HIS A 234 -1.17 -7.35 -19.54
C HIS A 234 -1.37 -6.20 -20.53
N SER A 235 -0.86 -5.01 -20.20
CA SER A 235 -0.85 -3.86 -21.11
C SER A 235 0.38 -2.99 -20.91
N THR A 236 0.81 -2.33 -21.98
CA THR A 236 1.90 -1.34 -21.98
C THR A 236 1.58 -0.21 -22.93
N ARG A 237 1.98 0.99 -22.54
CA ARG A 237 1.84 2.20 -23.34
C ARG A 237 3.16 2.95 -23.35
N PHE A 238 3.68 3.17 -24.54
CA PHE A 238 4.90 3.94 -24.79
C PHE A 238 4.52 5.25 -25.48
N GLU A 239 4.98 6.38 -24.96
CA GLU A 239 4.65 7.71 -25.50
C GLU A 239 5.88 8.55 -25.82
N LEU A 240 5.73 9.40 -26.84
CA LEU A 240 6.60 10.51 -27.20
C LEU A 240 5.74 11.75 -27.44
N ASP A 241 6.36 12.92 -27.63
CA ASP A 241 5.61 14.19 -27.72
C ASP A 241 4.67 14.30 -28.93
N GLY A 242 4.86 13.47 -29.95
CA GLY A 242 4.04 13.42 -31.17
C GLY A 242 3.11 12.22 -31.29
N GLY A 243 3.10 11.28 -30.34
CA GLY A 243 2.29 10.05 -30.47
C GLY A 243 2.53 9.01 -29.37
N TYR A 244 1.75 7.93 -29.42
CA TYR A 244 1.89 6.80 -28.52
C TYR A 244 1.62 5.48 -29.22
N VAL A 245 2.19 4.41 -28.68
CA VAL A 245 1.87 3.03 -29.04
C VAL A 245 1.37 2.33 -27.79
N GLU A 246 0.19 1.72 -27.88
CA GLU A 246 -0.42 0.96 -26.80
C GLU A 246 -0.63 -0.48 -27.25
N MET A 247 -0.21 -1.40 -26.40
CA MET A 247 -0.32 -2.84 -26.61
C MET A 247 -1.00 -3.42 -25.39
N ALA A 248 -2.02 -4.24 -25.61
CA ALA A 248 -2.77 -4.88 -24.54
C ALA A 248 -3.18 -6.29 -24.98
N SER A 249 -3.16 -7.22 -24.03
CA SER A 249 -3.80 -8.52 -24.16
C SER A 249 -5.25 -8.41 -23.70
N THR A 250 -6.17 -9.06 -24.40
CA THR A 250 -7.57 -9.21 -23.96
C THR A 250 -7.83 -10.60 -23.38
N LEU A 251 -6.80 -11.44 -23.27
CA LEU A 251 -6.91 -12.78 -22.74
C LEU A 251 -7.25 -12.76 -21.24
N ALA A 252 -8.06 -13.73 -20.82
CA ALA A 252 -8.37 -13.95 -19.40
C ALA A 252 -7.13 -14.43 -18.62
N GLU A 253 -6.26 -15.20 -19.28
CA GLU A 253 -5.00 -15.70 -18.73
C GLU A 253 -3.85 -15.44 -19.72
N GLY A 254 -2.65 -15.20 -19.17
CA GLY A 254 -1.47 -14.74 -19.93
C GLY A 254 -1.39 -13.21 -20.10
N GLY A 255 -0.26 -12.72 -20.62
CA GLY A 255 -0.01 -11.32 -20.96
C GLY A 255 0.15 -11.08 -22.47
N ILE A 256 0.76 -9.96 -22.84
CA ILE A 256 1.10 -9.55 -24.21
C ILE A 256 1.94 -10.65 -24.88
N GLU A 257 2.83 -11.30 -24.14
CA GLU A 257 3.71 -12.37 -24.63
C GLU A 257 2.95 -13.59 -25.17
N ALA A 258 1.71 -13.81 -24.71
CA ALA A 258 0.85 -14.91 -25.14
C ALA A 258 0.09 -14.60 -26.44
N VAL A 259 0.12 -13.35 -26.93
CA VAL A 259 -0.56 -12.92 -28.15
C VAL A 259 0.48 -12.67 -29.24
N GLU A 260 0.74 -13.68 -30.08
CA GLU A 260 1.81 -13.68 -31.10
C GLU A 260 1.89 -12.37 -31.93
N PRO A 261 0.77 -11.85 -32.49
CA PRO A 261 0.84 -10.61 -33.26
C PRO A 261 1.27 -9.39 -32.42
N VAL A 262 0.82 -9.29 -31.17
CA VAL A 262 1.17 -8.18 -30.28
C VAL A 262 2.64 -8.28 -29.87
N ARG A 263 3.12 -9.51 -29.61
CA ARG A 263 4.54 -9.77 -29.34
C ARG A 263 5.43 -9.36 -30.51
N MET A 264 5.06 -9.68 -31.74
CA MET A 264 5.81 -9.26 -32.93
C MET A 264 5.85 -7.73 -33.07
N VAL A 265 4.74 -7.03 -32.80
CA VAL A 265 4.71 -5.56 -32.79
C VAL A 265 5.66 -5.02 -31.74
N LEU A 266 5.63 -5.56 -30.51
CA LEU A 266 6.54 -5.13 -29.45
C LEU A 266 8.02 -5.33 -29.80
N GLN A 267 8.36 -6.43 -30.46
CA GLN A 267 9.73 -6.72 -30.91
C GLN A 267 10.18 -5.79 -32.06
N ALA A 268 9.24 -5.32 -32.89
CA ALA A 268 9.53 -4.40 -34.00
C ALA A 268 9.64 -2.94 -33.56
N VAL A 269 9.07 -2.57 -32.40
CA VAL A 269 9.12 -1.21 -31.86
C VAL A 269 10.41 -1.00 -31.07
N ASP A 270 11.19 0.01 -31.46
CA ASP A 270 12.33 0.48 -30.66
C ASP A 270 11.82 1.25 -29.44
N THR A 271 11.52 0.51 -28.36
CA THR A 271 11.05 1.09 -27.09
C THR A 271 12.06 2.05 -26.45
N GLY A 272 13.32 2.04 -26.90
CA GLY A 272 14.36 3.00 -26.49
C GLY A 272 14.02 4.44 -26.84
N GLN A 273 13.31 4.66 -27.96
CA GLN A 273 12.97 6.00 -28.47
C GLN A 273 11.83 6.70 -27.72
N PHE A 274 11.18 6.01 -26.77
CA PHE A 274 10.06 6.55 -26.02
C PHE A 274 10.51 7.07 -24.66
N ASP A 275 10.22 8.34 -24.38
CA ASP A 275 10.59 9.02 -23.13
C ASP A 275 9.63 8.70 -21.97
N ARG A 276 8.47 8.14 -22.29
CA ARG A 276 7.42 7.79 -21.34
C ARG A 276 6.97 6.36 -21.53
N ALA A 277 6.93 5.61 -20.43
CA ALA A 277 6.41 4.25 -20.42
C ALA A 277 5.44 4.04 -19.25
N GLN A 278 4.34 3.35 -19.51
CA GLN A 278 3.39 2.89 -18.50
C GLN A 278 3.00 1.45 -18.77
N GLY A 279 2.67 0.68 -17.74
CA GLY A 279 2.24 -0.70 -17.94
C GLY A 279 1.44 -1.27 -16.79
N MET A 280 0.58 -2.24 -17.11
CA MET A 280 -0.10 -3.09 -16.14
C MET A 280 0.61 -4.44 -16.08
N LEU A 281 1.25 -4.74 -14.95
CA LEU A 281 1.96 -5.99 -14.70
C LEU A 281 1.17 -6.83 -13.71
N HIS A 282 1.05 -8.13 -14.00
CA HIS A 282 0.47 -9.10 -13.09
C HIS A 282 1.56 -9.98 -12.50
N PHE A 283 1.86 -9.79 -11.22
CA PHE A 283 2.77 -10.64 -10.47
C PHE A 283 1.99 -11.88 -10.01
N ALA A 284 2.50 -13.06 -10.33
CA ALA A 284 1.92 -14.36 -9.96
C ALA A 284 2.82 -15.10 -8.97
N ALA A 285 2.21 -15.87 -8.06
CA ALA A 285 2.92 -16.54 -6.96
C ALA A 285 4.01 -17.51 -7.45
N GLU A 286 3.67 -18.39 -8.39
CA GLU A 286 4.59 -19.42 -8.93
C GLU A 286 5.79 -18.83 -9.67
N GLU A 287 5.63 -17.64 -10.25
CA GLU A 287 6.66 -17.02 -11.10
C GLU A 287 7.50 -15.97 -10.35
N HIS A 288 6.85 -15.19 -9.47
CA HIS A 288 7.44 -13.99 -8.88
C HIS A 288 7.68 -14.12 -7.37
N GLY A 289 7.19 -15.19 -6.74
CA GLY A 289 7.33 -15.42 -5.30
C GLY A 289 6.41 -14.56 -4.43
N THR A 290 5.34 -13.99 -5.01
CA THR A 290 4.28 -13.32 -4.24
C THR A 290 3.35 -14.35 -3.61
N SER A 291 2.60 -13.96 -2.57
CA SER A 291 1.63 -14.82 -1.90
C SER A 291 0.42 -15.17 -2.78
N ARG A 292 0.15 -14.37 -3.82
CA ARG A 292 -0.98 -14.49 -4.74
C ARG A 292 -0.78 -13.66 -6.00
N ARG A 293 -1.75 -13.69 -6.92
CA ARG A 293 -1.76 -12.82 -8.10
C ARG A 293 -2.05 -11.36 -7.70
N ILE A 294 -1.17 -10.44 -8.09
CA ILE A 294 -1.26 -9.01 -7.77
C ILE A 294 -1.09 -8.19 -9.04
N ALA A 295 -2.07 -7.33 -9.34
CA ALA A 295 -1.98 -6.38 -10.44
C ALA A 295 -1.35 -5.06 -9.96
N VAL A 296 -0.33 -4.62 -10.69
CA VAL A 296 0.43 -3.39 -10.42
C VAL A 296 0.48 -2.56 -11.69
N GLN A 297 0.00 -1.34 -11.61
CA GLN A 297 0.15 -0.36 -12.69
C GLN A 297 1.38 0.51 -12.40
N VAL A 298 2.32 0.54 -13.33
CA VAL A 298 3.55 1.33 -13.25
C VAL A 298 3.40 2.55 -14.14
N TYR A 299 3.64 3.73 -13.58
CA TYR A 299 3.75 4.99 -14.29
C TYR A 299 5.23 5.39 -14.33
N GLY A 300 5.93 4.98 -15.39
CA GLY A 300 7.39 5.02 -15.48
C GLY A 300 7.97 6.42 -15.22
N ARG A 301 7.50 7.44 -15.96
CA ARG A 301 8.02 8.81 -15.80
C ARG A 301 7.73 9.42 -14.42
N GLU A 302 6.63 9.03 -13.79
CA GLU A 302 6.21 9.54 -12.49
C GLU A 302 6.85 8.76 -11.32
N GLY A 303 7.64 7.71 -11.58
CA GLY A 303 8.19 6.85 -10.51
C GLY A 303 7.12 6.25 -9.61
N ARG A 304 5.88 6.13 -10.12
CA ARG A 304 4.68 5.80 -9.33
C ARG A 304 4.19 4.41 -9.68
N LEU A 305 3.89 3.64 -8.65
CA LEU A 305 3.21 2.36 -8.71
C LEU A 305 1.79 2.53 -8.15
N ARG A 306 0.85 1.81 -8.73
CA ARG A 306 -0.50 1.62 -8.18
C ARG A 306 -0.77 0.15 -8.03
N ILE A 307 -1.00 -0.27 -6.80
CA ILE A 307 -1.25 -1.66 -6.43
C ILE A 307 -2.75 -1.81 -6.20
N TRP A 308 -3.40 -2.71 -6.93
CA TRP A 308 -4.87 -2.77 -6.99
C TRP A 308 -5.52 -3.67 -5.93
N ALA A 309 -4.73 -4.27 -5.06
CA ALA A 309 -5.22 -5.21 -4.08
C ALA A 309 -4.49 -5.04 -2.75
N GLN A 310 -5.19 -5.23 -1.63
CA GLN A 310 -4.58 -5.25 -0.30
C GLN A 310 -3.64 -6.45 -0.18
N CYS A 311 -2.36 -6.27 0.14
CA CYS A 311 -1.35 -7.32 0.16
C CYS A 311 -0.63 -7.37 1.51
N LYS A 312 0.28 -8.33 1.69
CA LYS A 312 1.21 -8.31 2.82
C LYS A 312 2.40 -7.41 2.53
N ARG A 313 3.10 -6.98 3.59
CA ARG A 313 4.38 -6.28 3.48
C ARG A 313 5.36 -6.99 2.55
N GLU A 314 5.55 -8.28 2.75
CA GLU A 314 6.48 -9.12 1.96
C GLU A 314 6.18 -9.08 0.45
N ASP A 315 4.90 -9.09 0.07
CA ASP A 315 4.50 -8.99 -1.35
C ASP A 315 4.95 -7.65 -1.95
N ILE A 316 4.77 -6.55 -1.19
CA ILE A 316 5.14 -5.22 -1.66
C ILE A 316 6.66 -5.10 -1.80
N VAL A 317 7.41 -5.57 -0.80
CA VAL A 317 8.88 -5.61 -0.86
C VAL A 317 9.34 -6.40 -2.08
N ARG A 318 8.78 -7.59 -2.30
CA ARG A 318 9.14 -8.44 -3.44
C ARG A 318 8.84 -7.78 -4.78
N ILE A 319 7.68 -7.13 -4.92
CA ILE A 319 7.30 -6.39 -6.14
C ILE A 319 8.29 -5.25 -6.40
N VAL A 320 8.66 -4.49 -5.38
CA VAL A 320 9.61 -3.37 -5.49
C VAL A 320 10.99 -3.87 -5.89
N GLU A 321 11.49 -4.94 -5.26
CA GLU A 321 12.79 -5.54 -5.60
C GLU A 321 12.85 -5.99 -7.07
N LEU A 322 11.80 -6.65 -7.56
CA LEU A 322 11.71 -7.09 -8.95
C LEU A 322 11.68 -5.91 -9.94
N LEU A 323 10.85 -4.91 -9.66
CA LEU A 323 10.75 -3.72 -10.51
C LEU A 323 12.05 -2.91 -10.50
N TRP A 324 12.73 -2.84 -9.35
CA TRP A 324 14.03 -2.20 -9.24
C TRP A 324 15.10 -2.94 -10.06
N ALA A 325 15.12 -4.27 -10.00
CA ALA A 325 16.01 -5.08 -10.82
C ALA A 325 15.77 -4.85 -12.32
N TYR A 326 14.51 -4.74 -12.76
CA TYR A 326 14.19 -4.37 -14.14
C TYR A 326 14.65 -2.96 -14.49
N ASN A 327 14.59 -2.02 -13.54
CA ASN A 327 15.03 -0.65 -13.79
C ASN A 327 16.54 -0.51 -13.95
N GLY A 328 17.31 -1.37 -13.28
CA GLY A 328 18.78 -1.42 -13.38
C GLY A 328 19.31 -2.29 -14.53
N ALA A 329 18.42 -2.99 -15.26
CA ALA A 329 18.81 -3.86 -16.36
C ALA A 329 19.12 -3.05 -17.64
N PRO A 330 20.20 -3.38 -18.36
CA PRO A 330 20.58 -2.70 -19.60
C PRO A 330 19.55 -2.89 -20.72
#